data_AF-H2BPT6-F1
#
_entry.id   AF-H2BPT6-F1
#
_cell.length_a   1.000
_cell.length_b   1.000
_cell.length_c   1.000
_cell.angle_alpha   90.00
_cell.angle_beta   90.00
_cell.angle_gamma   90.00
#
_symmetry.space_group_name_H-M   'P 1'
#
loop_
_entity.id
_entity.type
_entity.pdbx_description
1 polymer ?
#
loop_
_entity_poly.entity_id
_entity_poly.type
_entity_poly.pdbx_seq_one_letter_code
_entity_poly.pdbx_strand_id
1 'polypeptide(L)'
;MKFSTVLTALFATKALASECHWQYPCCKGCTVEYTDGEGNWGVENYDWCKINERQCSGGDSSCSSRITSQGYKCCRNTCTVYYNDDDGDWGVEDGDWCGIPSKCGGYQPQPQPTTTRRTTTTTTRTTQAARPTSDNFFENELYSNYKFQGEVDTSISKLSGNLRQKAEKVKYVPTAAWLAWSGAPDEVPRYLQEAGSKTAVFVLYMIPTRDCGANASVGGSGSFNQYKGYVDKIYNTINQYPNSRVVMIIEPDTIGNLVTANNDNCRNVRDLHKQCLSYAISKFGTQSNVRVYLDAAHGAWLNQFADRTAQIIKEVLNNAGNGKLRGISTNVSNYQSIQSEYRYHQNLNRALENLGVRGLKYIVDTSRNGANVEGAFNASGTWCNFKGAGLGERPKGNPNPSSMPLLDAYMWIKTPGEADGSSQGSRADPVCGRGDSLQGAPDAGSWFHDYFVMLLNNANPSF
;
A
#
# COMPACT_ATOMS: atom_id res chain seq x y z
N MET A 1 -16.25 9.68 80.86
CA MET A 1 -16.93 10.46 79.80
C MET A 1 -16.01 10.43 78.58
N LYS A 2 -16.32 9.55 77.61
CA LYS A 2 -16.91 9.86 76.29
C LYS A 2 -15.89 10.36 75.24
N PHE A 3 -15.69 9.49 74.25
CA PHE A 3 -15.50 9.70 72.80
C PHE A 3 -14.22 10.34 72.22
N SER A 4 -13.55 9.52 71.41
CA SER A 4 -13.07 9.72 70.02
C SER A 4 -12.60 11.10 69.58
N THR A 5 -11.43 11.15 68.90
CA THR A 5 -11.34 11.27 67.42
C THR A 5 -9.89 11.01 66.99
N VAL A 6 -9.72 10.09 66.03
CA VAL A 6 -8.48 9.88 65.27
C VAL A 6 -8.33 11.04 64.27
N LEU A 7 -7.20 11.72 64.25
CA LEU A 7 -6.79 12.48 63.06
C LEU A 7 -5.29 12.30 62.83
N THR A 8 -5.00 11.46 61.84
CA THR A 8 -3.71 11.24 61.18
C THR A 8 -3.26 12.57 60.57
N ALA A 9 -2.21 13.17 61.13
CA ALA A 9 -1.53 14.29 60.48
C ALA A 9 -0.67 13.72 59.34
N LEU A 10 -1.21 13.85 58.12
CA LEU A 10 -0.46 13.66 56.88
C LEU A 10 0.80 14.52 56.90
N PHE A 11 1.91 13.93 56.49
CA PHE A 11 3.08 14.68 56.05
C PHE A 11 2.64 15.68 54.98
N ALA A 12 2.64 16.97 55.32
CA ALA A 12 2.58 18.03 54.34
C ALA A 12 3.94 18.09 53.63
N THR A 13 4.09 17.30 52.57
CA THR A 13 5.06 17.62 51.53
C THR A 13 4.58 18.92 50.90
N LYS A 14 5.27 20.02 51.21
CA LYS A 14 5.19 21.22 50.40
C LYS A 14 5.48 20.77 48.97
N ALA A 15 4.47 20.83 48.09
CA ALA A 15 4.69 20.71 46.66
C ALA A 15 5.67 21.81 46.27
N LEU A 16 6.93 21.43 46.10
CA LEU A 16 7.93 22.29 45.49
C LEU A 16 7.39 22.60 44.10
N ALA A 17 7.15 23.88 43.83
CA ALA A 17 6.82 24.36 42.50
C ALA A 17 7.82 23.77 41.51
N SER A 18 7.33 23.07 40.48
CA SER A 18 8.11 22.18 39.63
C SER A 18 9.26 22.91 38.92
N GLU A 19 10.44 22.83 39.51
CA GLU A 19 11.69 23.01 38.77
C GLU A 19 11.98 21.70 38.01
N CYS A 20 12.74 21.81 36.92
CA CYS A 20 13.05 20.70 36.02
C CYS A 20 13.52 19.46 36.80
N HIS A 21 13.11 18.27 36.35
CA HIS A 21 13.54 17.04 36.99
C HIS A 21 15.06 16.87 36.85
N TRP A 22 15.75 16.46 37.91
CA TRP A 22 17.22 16.44 37.93
C TRP A 22 17.85 15.37 37.02
N GLN A 23 17.10 14.31 36.67
CA GLN A 23 17.54 13.28 35.70
C GLN A 23 17.03 13.50 34.26
N TYR A 24 16.08 14.42 34.04
CA TYR A 24 15.42 14.56 32.75
C TYR A 24 15.33 16.04 32.37
N PRO A 25 15.64 16.42 31.11
CA PRO A 25 15.61 17.81 30.70
C PRO A 25 14.23 18.45 30.91
N CYS A 26 14.17 19.78 31.04
CA CYS A 26 12.90 20.48 30.97
C CYS A 26 12.35 20.45 29.54
N CYS A 27 11.04 20.22 29.40
CA CYS A 27 10.39 20.39 28.12
C CYS A 27 10.44 21.86 27.72
N LYS A 28 10.71 22.10 26.43
CA LYS A 28 10.55 23.42 25.81
C LYS A 28 9.09 23.68 25.46
N GLY A 29 8.33 22.62 25.16
CA GLY A 29 6.90 22.63 24.93
C GLY A 29 6.08 22.35 26.19
N CYS A 30 4.78 22.61 26.09
CA CYS A 30 3.81 22.45 27.17
C CYS A 30 2.90 21.22 27.00
N THR A 31 3.21 20.34 26.05
CA THR A 31 2.39 19.15 25.74
C THR A 31 2.60 18.05 26.76
N VAL A 32 1.54 17.71 27.50
CA VAL A 32 1.55 16.67 28.54
C VAL A 32 1.30 15.30 27.89
N GLU A 33 2.31 14.44 27.91
CA GLU A 33 2.23 13.04 27.48
C GLU A 33 1.91 12.11 28.66
N TYR A 34 2.34 12.49 29.86
CA TYR A 34 2.18 11.68 31.06
C TYR A 34 2.17 12.54 32.33
N THR A 35 1.44 12.10 33.36
CA THR A 35 1.36 12.81 34.66
C THR A 35 1.52 11.81 35.79
N ASP A 36 2.36 12.14 36.76
CA ASP A 36 2.58 11.34 37.97
C ASP A 36 2.70 12.22 39.22
N GLY A 37 3.12 11.61 40.34
CA GLY A 37 3.31 12.29 41.62
C GLY A 37 4.39 13.37 41.63
N GLU A 38 5.22 13.47 40.58
CA GLU A 38 6.24 14.51 40.42
C GLU A 38 5.75 15.65 39.52
N GLY A 39 4.59 15.52 38.86
CA GLY A 39 3.98 16.53 37.97
C GLY A 39 3.83 16.08 36.51
N ASN A 40 3.75 17.04 35.59
CA ASN A 40 3.52 16.77 34.17
C ASN A 40 4.82 16.51 33.37
N TRP A 41 4.76 15.56 32.43
CA TRP A 41 5.87 15.10 31.59
C TRP A 41 5.51 15.18 30.11
N GLY A 42 6.50 15.50 29.27
CA GLY A 42 6.39 15.51 27.82
C GLY A 42 7.49 14.66 27.18
N VAL A 43 7.44 14.52 25.85
CA VAL A 43 8.46 13.82 25.06
C VAL A 43 8.96 14.75 23.96
N GLU A 44 10.27 14.98 23.91
CA GLU A 44 10.92 15.82 22.90
C GLU A 44 12.13 15.07 22.31
N ASN A 45 12.27 15.03 20.98
CA ASN A 45 13.35 14.29 20.29
C ASN A 45 13.47 12.81 20.72
N TYR A 46 12.33 12.16 21.01
CA TYR A 46 12.24 10.78 21.51
C TYR A 46 12.73 10.56 22.96
N ASP A 47 13.02 11.64 23.71
CA ASP A 47 13.42 11.59 25.12
C ASP A 47 12.36 12.21 26.05
N TRP A 48 12.23 11.65 27.26
CA TRP A 48 11.34 12.18 28.29
C TRP A 48 11.86 13.49 28.88
N CYS A 49 10.96 14.46 29.06
CA CYS A 49 11.25 15.75 29.66
C CYS A 49 10.18 16.15 30.70
N LYS A 50 10.55 16.97 31.68
CA LYS A 50 9.61 17.48 32.70
C LYS A 50 9.03 18.82 32.26
N ILE A 51 7.70 18.95 32.30
CA ILE A 51 7.03 20.18 31.87
C ILE A 51 7.14 21.23 32.97
N ASN A 52 7.58 22.42 32.57
CA ASN A 52 7.64 23.57 33.45
C ASN A 52 6.28 24.27 33.50
N GLU A 53 5.52 24.02 34.57
CA GLU A 53 4.18 24.58 34.71
C GLU A 53 4.17 26.12 34.81
N ARG A 54 5.29 26.77 35.21
CA ARG A 54 5.37 28.24 35.19
C ARG A 54 5.48 28.81 33.79
N GLN A 55 6.11 28.07 32.87
CA GLN A 55 6.16 28.42 31.45
C GLN A 55 4.80 28.19 30.79
N CYS A 56 4.03 27.23 31.31
CA CYS A 56 2.80 26.73 30.71
C CYS A 56 1.51 27.24 31.38
N SER A 57 1.59 28.01 32.47
CA SER A 57 0.43 28.50 33.23
C SER A 57 0.38 30.03 33.34
N GLY A 58 -0.39 30.67 32.44
CA GLY A 58 -1.14 31.91 32.70
C GLY A 58 -0.44 33.28 32.58
N GLY A 59 -0.89 34.09 31.62
CA GLY A 59 -0.70 35.55 31.60
C GLY A 59 -0.53 36.14 30.19
N ASP A 60 -1.53 36.91 29.74
CA ASP A 60 -1.68 37.75 28.54
C ASP A 60 -0.72 37.60 27.36
N SER A 61 -1.25 37.21 26.21
CA SER A 61 -0.59 37.41 24.93
C SER A 61 -1.62 37.58 23.82
N SER A 62 -1.84 38.82 23.42
CA SER A 62 -2.68 39.18 22.28
C SER A 62 -2.10 38.60 20.98
N CYS A 63 -2.98 38.01 20.18
CA CYS A 63 -2.75 37.60 18.80
C CYS A 63 -3.08 38.76 17.84
N SER A 64 -2.95 38.54 16.53
CA SER A 64 -3.20 39.57 15.52
C SER A 64 -4.54 40.27 15.71
N SER A 65 -4.53 41.60 15.73
CA SER A 65 -5.74 42.40 15.89
C SER A 65 -6.71 42.20 14.72
N ARG A 66 -6.21 41.83 13.52
CA ARG A 66 -7.01 41.53 12.33
C ARG A 66 -7.85 40.26 12.50
N ILE A 67 -7.28 39.26 13.16
CA ILE A 67 -8.01 38.03 13.53
C ILE A 67 -9.09 38.36 14.56
N THR A 68 -8.75 39.15 15.59
CA THR A 68 -9.73 39.50 16.63
C THR A 68 -10.85 40.42 16.13
N SER A 69 -10.60 41.28 15.13
CA SER A 69 -11.63 42.12 14.52
C SER A 69 -12.66 41.33 13.71
N GLN A 70 -12.33 40.09 13.33
CA GLN A 70 -13.26 39.15 12.68
C GLN A 70 -14.07 38.33 13.68
N GLY A 71 -13.85 38.52 15.00
CA GLY A 71 -14.59 37.86 16.08
C GLY A 71 -13.90 36.63 16.68
N TYR A 72 -12.69 36.27 16.23
CA TYR A 72 -11.95 35.12 16.73
C TYR A 72 -11.10 35.48 17.96
N LYS A 73 -11.00 34.53 18.91
CA LYS A 73 -10.18 34.69 20.12
C LYS A 73 -8.75 34.25 19.85
N CYS A 74 -7.82 34.64 20.72
CA CYS A 74 -6.47 34.10 20.68
C CYS A 74 -6.40 32.72 21.32
N CYS A 75 -5.53 31.86 20.78
CA CYS A 75 -5.27 30.55 21.34
C CYS A 75 -4.65 30.69 22.74
N ARG A 76 -5.11 29.89 23.70
CA ARG A 76 -4.70 29.98 25.11
C ARG A 76 -3.66 28.95 25.49
N ASN A 77 -3.72 27.78 24.86
CA ASN A 77 -3.02 26.56 25.22
C ASN A 77 -2.19 25.98 24.06
N THR A 78 -2.29 26.52 22.84
CA THR A 78 -1.51 26.09 21.68
C THR A 78 -0.74 27.22 21.00
N CYS A 79 0.43 26.87 20.46
CA CYS A 79 1.26 27.68 19.58
C CYS A 79 1.40 27.04 18.18
N THR A 80 0.66 25.96 17.91
CA THR A 80 0.73 25.25 16.63
C THR A 80 -0.02 26.01 15.54
N VAL A 81 0.73 26.52 14.56
CA VAL A 81 0.18 27.17 13.37
C VAL A 81 -0.36 26.11 12.42
N TYR A 82 -1.68 26.08 12.26
CA TYR A 82 -2.36 25.21 11.30
C TYR A 82 -2.59 25.87 9.95
N TYR A 83 -2.64 27.19 9.94
CA TYR A 83 -2.85 27.99 8.74
C TYR A 83 -2.23 29.37 8.95
N ASN A 84 -1.72 29.99 7.88
CA ASN A 84 -1.15 31.34 7.91
C ASN A 84 -1.66 32.10 6.69
N ASP A 85 -2.07 33.35 6.90
CA ASP A 85 -2.50 34.28 5.86
C ASP A 85 -2.10 35.73 6.22
N ASP A 86 -2.61 36.70 5.45
CA ASP A 86 -2.36 38.13 5.63
C ASP A 86 -2.98 38.71 6.93
N ASP A 87 -3.86 37.96 7.60
CA ASP A 87 -4.44 38.34 8.87
C ASP A 87 -3.61 37.82 10.05
N GLY A 88 -2.92 36.69 9.89
CA GLY A 88 -1.89 36.21 10.80
C GLY A 88 -1.76 34.70 10.87
N ASP A 89 -1.14 34.21 11.95
CA ASP A 89 -1.02 32.78 12.23
C ASP A 89 -2.27 32.26 12.93
N TRP A 90 -2.84 31.17 12.43
CA TRP A 90 -4.07 30.56 12.90
C TRP A 90 -3.83 29.19 13.52
N GLY A 91 -4.44 28.97 14.68
CA GLY A 91 -4.49 27.72 15.41
C GLY A 91 -5.92 27.19 15.56
N VAL A 92 -6.04 25.99 16.13
CA VAL A 92 -7.34 25.36 16.43
C VAL A 92 -7.30 24.85 17.87
N GLU A 93 -8.26 25.30 18.69
CA GLU A 93 -8.44 24.88 20.09
C GLU A 93 -9.89 24.47 20.32
N ASP A 94 -10.11 23.32 20.98
CA ASP A 94 -11.45 22.79 21.28
C ASP A 94 -12.39 22.64 20.05
N GLY A 95 -11.82 22.64 18.84
CA GLY A 95 -12.55 22.57 17.57
C GLY A 95 -12.86 23.92 16.92
N ASP A 96 -12.47 25.04 17.54
CA ASP A 96 -12.67 26.40 17.03
C ASP A 96 -11.35 27.03 16.56
N TRP A 97 -11.43 27.88 15.53
CA TRP A 97 -10.29 28.67 15.05
C TRP A 97 -9.91 29.77 16.04
N CYS A 98 -8.62 29.95 16.27
CA CYS A 98 -8.08 30.99 17.13
C CYS A 98 -6.80 31.59 16.55
N GLY A 99 -6.51 32.84 16.86
CA GLY A 99 -5.26 33.48 16.45
C GLY A 99 -4.10 33.05 17.34
N ILE A 100 -2.98 32.65 16.74
CA ILE A 100 -1.78 32.26 17.48
C ILE A 100 -1.19 33.49 18.16
N PRO A 101 -0.96 33.43 19.49
CA PRO A 101 -0.35 34.55 20.20
C PRO A 101 1.06 34.88 19.70
N SER A 102 1.41 36.16 19.69
CA SER A 102 2.73 36.64 19.29
C SER A 102 3.89 36.08 20.11
N LYS A 103 3.64 35.62 21.36
CA LYS A 103 4.65 34.95 22.19
C LYS A 103 5.06 33.56 21.68
N CYS A 104 4.34 33.01 20.71
CA CYS A 104 4.60 31.67 20.17
C CYS A 104 5.84 31.60 19.27
N GLY A 105 6.52 32.72 18.99
CA GLY A 105 7.83 32.74 18.33
C GLY A 105 7.81 32.09 16.95
N GLY A 106 7.42 32.87 15.93
CA GLY A 106 7.12 32.41 14.57
C GLY A 106 7.98 31.26 14.03
N TYR A 107 7.31 30.14 13.75
CA TYR A 107 7.85 29.00 13.02
C TYR A 107 6.94 28.68 11.81
N GLN A 108 7.55 28.42 10.67
CA GLN A 108 6.97 28.20 9.34
C GLN A 108 6.72 26.68 9.08
N PRO A 109 5.85 26.29 8.13
CA PRO A 109 4.61 25.52 8.33
C PRO A 109 4.76 23.98 8.34
N GLN A 110 3.86 23.28 9.06
CA GLN A 110 3.44 21.91 8.75
C GLN A 110 1.94 21.89 8.37
N PRO A 111 1.51 21.20 7.29
CA PRO A 111 0.10 21.19 6.89
C PRO A 111 -0.77 20.28 7.76
N GLN A 112 -1.69 20.93 8.46
CA GLN A 112 -3.11 20.67 8.71
C GLN A 112 -3.60 19.31 9.32
N PRO A 113 -4.44 19.35 10.38
CA PRO A 113 -4.96 18.20 11.10
C PRO A 113 -6.39 17.89 10.63
N THR A 114 -6.97 16.77 11.07
CA THR A 114 -8.44 16.69 11.15
C THR A 114 -8.86 15.93 12.40
N THR A 115 -9.19 16.76 13.41
CA THR A 115 -10.28 16.62 14.40
C THR A 115 -10.65 15.27 14.99
N THR A 116 -10.85 15.24 16.31
CA THR A 116 -11.91 14.42 16.90
C THR A 116 -12.72 15.23 17.92
N ARG A 117 -14.02 15.35 17.62
CA ARG A 117 -15.07 15.94 18.45
C ARG A 117 -15.48 14.96 19.54
N ARG A 118 -15.74 15.50 20.73
CA ARG A 118 -16.12 14.81 21.98
C ARG A 118 -17.53 14.19 21.92
N THR A 119 -17.65 12.99 22.48
CA THR A 119 -18.85 12.16 22.60
C THR A 119 -19.89 12.78 23.55
N THR A 120 -21.15 12.88 23.11
CA THR A 120 -22.32 13.05 23.98
C THR A 120 -23.10 11.73 23.96
N THR A 121 -23.48 11.24 25.13
CA THR A 121 -24.19 9.96 25.29
C THR A 121 -25.65 10.12 24.90
N THR A 122 -25.99 9.73 23.67
CA THR A 122 -27.37 9.48 23.23
C THR A 122 -27.49 7.99 22.97
N THR A 123 -28.49 7.33 23.57
CA THR A 123 -28.79 5.91 23.37
C THR A 123 -29.34 5.70 21.96
N THR A 124 -28.45 5.71 20.98
CA THR A 124 -28.73 5.29 19.61
C THR A 124 -28.26 3.85 19.48
N ARG A 125 -29.17 2.98 19.07
CA ARG A 125 -28.90 1.57 18.80
C ARG A 125 -27.85 1.50 17.68
N THR A 126 -26.58 1.37 18.05
CA THR A 126 -25.45 1.26 17.14
C THR A 126 -25.55 -0.07 16.43
N THR A 127 -25.97 -0.06 15.16
CA THR A 127 -25.61 -1.12 14.23
C THR A 127 -24.09 -1.05 14.08
N GLN A 128 -23.41 -1.93 14.80
CA GLN A 128 -22.01 -2.27 14.61
C GLN A 128 -21.76 -2.36 13.09
N ALA A 129 -20.89 -1.52 12.53
CA ALA A 129 -20.47 -1.68 11.14
C ALA A 129 -19.94 -3.11 11.03
N ALA A 130 -20.61 -3.91 10.21
CA ALA A 130 -20.37 -5.34 10.14
C ALA A 130 -18.88 -5.58 9.82
N ARG A 131 -18.25 -6.42 10.64
CA ARG A 131 -17.01 -7.11 10.28
C ARG A 131 -17.12 -7.56 8.82
N PRO A 132 -16.08 -7.40 7.96
CA PRO A 132 -16.19 -7.76 6.55
C PRO A 132 -16.81 -9.14 6.42
N THR A 133 -17.98 -9.24 5.79
CA THR A 133 -18.71 -10.51 5.70
C THR A 133 -18.03 -11.49 4.75
N SER A 134 -17.12 -11.01 3.89
CA SER A 134 -16.36 -11.81 2.95
C SER A 134 -14.85 -11.62 3.12
N ASP A 135 -14.14 -12.74 3.06
CA ASP A 135 -12.68 -12.78 2.93
C ASP A 135 -12.20 -12.48 1.50
N ASN A 136 -13.12 -12.40 0.52
CA ASN A 136 -12.83 -11.90 -0.82
C ASN A 136 -13.01 -10.38 -0.85
N PHE A 137 -11.90 -9.64 -0.73
CA PHE A 137 -11.95 -8.17 -0.76
C PHE A 137 -12.29 -7.58 -2.13
N PHE A 138 -12.33 -8.39 -3.20
CA PHE A 138 -12.77 -7.95 -4.53
C PHE A 138 -14.30 -7.90 -4.68
N GLU A 139 -15.06 -8.37 -3.68
CA GLU A 139 -16.52 -8.15 -3.61
C GLU A 139 -16.89 -6.71 -3.19
N ASN A 140 -15.91 -5.97 -2.64
CA ASN A 140 -16.04 -4.56 -2.33
C ASN A 140 -15.69 -3.70 -3.55
N GLU A 141 -16.13 -2.44 -3.56
CA GLU A 141 -15.72 -1.49 -4.60
C GLU A 141 -14.19 -1.35 -4.64
N LEU A 142 -13.60 -1.43 -5.83
CA LEU A 142 -12.15 -1.35 -6.02
C LEU A 142 -11.71 0.10 -6.21
N TYR A 143 -10.56 0.45 -5.65
CA TYR A 143 -9.99 1.78 -5.79
C TYR A 143 -9.33 1.97 -7.17
N SER A 144 -9.76 3.01 -7.90
CA SER A 144 -9.06 3.52 -9.08
C SER A 144 -8.08 4.60 -8.63
N ASN A 145 -6.78 4.33 -8.80
CA ASN A 145 -5.72 5.17 -8.24
C ASN A 145 -5.35 6.36 -9.14
N TYR A 146 -4.88 7.44 -8.52
CA TYR A 146 -4.53 8.69 -9.22
C TYR A 146 -3.40 8.53 -10.24
N LYS A 147 -2.45 7.60 -10.02
CA LYS A 147 -1.28 7.42 -10.88
C LYS A 147 -1.71 6.93 -12.25
N PHE A 148 -2.49 5.85 -12.30
CA PHE A 148 -3.02 5.32 -13.56
C PHE A 148 -3.98 6.31 -14.24
N GLN A 149 -4.82 7.02 -13.46
CA GLN A 149 -5.68 8.07 -14.02
C GLN A 149 -4.85 9.16 -14.72
N GLY A 150 -3.75 9.61 -14.11
CA GLY A 150 -2.84 10.60 -14.68
C GLY A 150 -2.11 10.10 -15.92
N GLU A 151 -1.68 8.84 -15.94
CA GLU A 151 -1.07 8.20 -17.11
C GLU A 151 -2.03 8.14 -18.30
N VAL A 152 -3.28 7.72 -18.06
CA VAL A 152 -4.32 7.69 -19.10
C VAL A 152 -4.66 9.11 -19.58
N ASP A 153 -4.66 10.12 -18.70
CA ASP A 153 -4.84 11.53 -19.09
C ASP A 153 -3.78 11.99 -20.11
N THR A 154 -2.53 11.53 -19.98
CA THR A 154 -1.49 11.83 -20.98
C THR A 154 -1.83 11.27 -22.37
N SER A 155 -2.48 10.11 -22.42
CA SER A 155 -2.98 9.52 -23.68
C SER A 155 -4.23 10.23 -24.18
N ILE A 156 -5.20 10.55 -23.30
CA ILE A 156 -6.43 11.28 -23.66
C ILE A 156 -6.09 12.61 -24.34
N SER A 157 -5.07 13.33 -23.86
CA SER A 157 -4.62 14.60 -24.44
C SER A 157 -4.12 14.49 -25.89
N LYS A 158 -3.68 13.28 -26.29
CA LYS A 158 -3.13 12.98 -27.63
C LYS A 158 -4.15 12.30 -28.55
N LEU A 159 -5.30 11.89 -28.03
CA LEU A 159 -6.33 11.15 -28.76
C LEU A 159 -7.51 12.04 -29.17
N SER A 160 -8.20 11.63 -30.22
CA SER A 160 -9.45 12.24 -30.69
C SER A 160 -10.52 11.18 -30.98
N GLY A 161 -11.77 11.63 -31.16
CA GLY A 161 -12.89 10.79 -31.60
C GLY A 161 -13.15 9.58 -30.70
N ASN A 162 -13.43 8.43 -31.32
CA ASN A 162 -13.79 7.19 -30.62
C ASN A 162 -12.68 6.69 -29.69
N LEU A 163 -11.41 6.83 -30.07
CA LEU A 163 -10.30 6.38 -29.22
C LEU A 163 -10.19 7.19 -27.93
N ARG A 164 -10.39 8.51 -28.01
CA ARG A 164 -10.43 9.36 -26.81
C ARG A 164 -11.56 8.95 -25.88
N GLN A 165 -12.77 8.74 -26.40
CA GLN A 165 -13.93 8.31 -25.60
C GLN A 165 -13.70 6.97 -24.91
N LYS A 166 -13.06 6.01 -25.61
CA LYS A 166 -12.68 4.73 -25.00
C LYS A 166 -11.62 4.92 -23.91
N ALA A 167 -10.60 5.75 -24.13
CA ALA A 167 -9.58 6.04 -23.13
C ALA A 167 -10.16 6.72 -21.87
N GLU A 168 -11.12 7.63 -22.03
CA GLU A 168 -11.86 8.26 -20.92
C GLU A 168 -12.60 7.24 -20.05
N LYS A 169 -13.11 6.14 -20.63
CA LYS A 169 -13.68 5.02 -19.86
C LYS A 169 -12.61 4.18 -19.16
N VAL A 170 -11.47 3.95 -19.82
CA VAL A 170 -10.34 3.18 -19.26
C VAL A 170 -9.77 3.87 -18.03
N LYS A 171 -9.73 5.21 -18.02
CA LYS A 171 -9.16 6.03 -16.95
C LYS A 171 -9.56 5.57 -15.54
N TYR A 172 -10.83 5.21 -15.36
CA TYR A 172 -11.39 4.84 -14.05
C TYR A 172 -11.45 3.33 -13.80
N VAL A 173 -10.92 2.51 -14.69
CA VAL A 173 -10.79 1.06 -14.46
C VAL A 173 -9.76 0.84 -13.33
N PRO A 174 -10.10 0.10 -12.26
CA PRO A 174 -9.18 -0.14 -11.15
C PRO A 174 -7.92 -0.89 -11.58
N THR A 175 -6.75 -0.38 -11.19
CA THR A 175 -5.45 -1.03 -11.41
C THR A 175 -4.70 -1.15 -10.09
N ALA A 176 -3.86 -2.18 -9.97
CA ALA A 176 -3.00 -2.33 -8.80
C ALA A 176 -1.91 -1.24 -8.75
N ALA A 177 -1.55 -0.81 -7.54
CA ALA A 177 -0.46 0.12 -7.31
C ALA A 177 0.85 -0.65 -7.03
N TRP A 178 1.87 -0.45 -7.86
CA TRP A 178 3.14 -1.15 -7.77
C TRP A 178 4.09 -0.48 -6.77
N LEU A 179 4.45 -1.22 -5.71
CA LEU A 179 5.50 -0.85 -4.78
C LEU A 179 6.82 -1.44 -5.28
N ALA A 180 7.46 -0.75 -6.23
CA ALA A 180 8.53 -1.32 -7.06
C ALA A 180 9.88 -0.58 -7.00
N TRP A 181 10.02 0.40 -6.10
CA TRP A 181 11.25 1.20 -5.92
C TRP A 181 11.40 1.66 -4.46
N SER A 182 12.59 2.10 -4.05
CA SER A 182 12.96 2.34 -2.64
C SER A 182 12.07 3.35 -1.90
N GLY A 183 11.50 4.34 -2.60
CA GLY A 183 10.58 5.32 -2.02
C GLY A 183 9.10 4.93 -2.09
N ALA A 184 8.75 3.82 -2.74
CA ALA A 184 7.35 3.38 -2.83
C ALA A 184 6.64 3.18 -1.47
N PRO A 185 7.31 2.76 -0.37
CA PRO A 185 6.68 2.72 0.94
C PRO A 185 6.08 4.07 1.40
N ASP A 186 6.64 5.20 0.95
CA ASP A 186 6.14 6.55 1.26
C ASP A 186 4.89 6.95 0.44
N GLU A 187 4.56 6.20 -0.60
CA GLU A 187 3.35 6.42 -1.40
C GLU A 187 2.10 5.78 -0.77
N VAL A 188 2.29 4.73 0.05
CA VAL A 188 1.21 3.92 0.65
C VAL A 188 0.17 4.76 1.42
N PRO A 189 0.54 5.74 2.27
CA PRO A 189 -0.42 6.55 3.00
C PRO A 189 -1.42 7.26 2.07
N ARG A 190 -0.94 7.86 0.97
CA ARG A 190 -1.79 8.60 0.03
C ARG A 190 -2.80 7.67 -0.64
N TYR A 191 -2.36 6.51 -1.11
CA TYR A 191 -3.26 5.53 -1.73
C TYR A 191 -4.35 5.07 -0.74
N LEU A 192 -4.00 4.80 0.52
CA LEU A 192 -4.97 4.37 1.53
C LEU A 192 -5.95 5.49 1.91
N GLN A 193 -5.48 6.74 2.00
CA GLN A 193 -6.32 7.91 2.26
C GLN A 193 -7.33 8.14 1.13
N GLU A 194 -6.88 8.14 -0.13
CA GLU A 194 -7.75 8.35 -1.29
C GLU A 194 -8.71 7.17 -1.55
N ALA A 195 -8.29 5.94 -1.21
CA ALA A 195 -9.14 4.76 -1.33
C ALA A 195 -10.31 4.78 -0.34
N GLY A 196 -10.10 5.29 0.87
CA GLY A 196 -11.08 5.25 1.94
C GLY A 196 -11.49 3.81 2.26
N SER A 197 -12.78 3.49 2.06
CA SER A 197 -13.33 2.14 2.25
C SER A 197 -13.24 1.24 1.02
N LYS A 198 -12.81 1.75 -0.14
CA LYS A 198 -12.58 0.94 -1.34
C LYS A 198 -11.39 0.01 -1.13
N THR A 199 -11.38 -1.12 -1.84
CA THR A 199 -10.27 -2.07 -1.78
C THR A 199 -9.09 -1.53 -2.58
N ALA A 200 -7.99 -1.26 -1.88
CA ALA A 200 -6.71 -0.92 -2.49
C ALA A 200 -5.93 -2.20 -2.79
N VAL A 201 -5.41 -2.33 -4.01
CA VAL A 201 -4.61 -3.48 -4.45
C VAL A 201 -3.18 -3.03 -4.64
N PHE A 202 -2.25 -3.58 -3.86
CA PHE A 202 -0.82 -3.32 -3.98
C PHE A 202 -0.08 -4.52 -4.56
N VAL A 203 0.98 -4.25 -5.31
CA VAL A 203 1.98 -5.25 -5.71
C VAL A 203 3.28 -4.92 -4.99
N LEU A 204 3.68 -5.76 -4.05
CA LEU A 204 5.02 -5.69 -3.47
C LEU A 204 6.01 -6.29 -4.46
N TYR A 205 6.91 -5.47 -5.00
CA TYR A 205 7.89 -5.88 -6.01
C TYR A 205 9.28 -5.31 -5.72
N MET A 206 9.79 -5.61 -4.53
CA MET A 206 11.00 -5.00 -3.94
C MET A 206 12.08 -6.03 -3.57
N ILE A 207 11.91 -7.30 -3.96
CA ILE A 207 12.84 -8.39 -3.63
C ILE A 207 14.28 -8.10 -4.06
N PRO A 208 15.30 -8.48 -3.28
CA PRO A 208 16.68 -8.27 -3.69
C PRO A 208 17.03 -8.94 -5.01
N THR A 209 17.93 -8.31 -5.78
CA THR A 209 18.39 -8.81 -7.09
C THR A 209 17.21 -9.27 -7.95
N ARG A 210 16.21 -8.38 -8.07
CA ARG A 210 14.98 -8.64 -8.81
C ARG A 210 15.29 -9.09 -10.22
N ASP A 211 14.52 -10.05 -10.71
CA ASP A 211 14.67 -10.68 -12.01
C ASP A 211 16.07 -11.23 -12.28
N CYS A 212 16.55 -12.13 -11.42
CA CYS A 212 17.80 -12.85 -11.66
C CYS A 212 17.86 -13.58 -13.05
N GLY A 213 16.73 -13.68 -13.76
CA GLY A 213 16.60 -14.23 -15.11
C GLY A 213 16.38 -13.22 -16.26
N ALA A 214 16.22 -11.92 -15.99
CA ALA A 214 15.98 -10.88 -17.02
C ALA A 214 16.63 -9.53 -16.67
N ASN A 215 16.81 -8.65 -17.67
CA ASN A 215 17.54 -7.39 -17.49
C ASN A 215 16.63 -6.14 -17.43
N ALA A 216 15.40 -6.19 -17.98
CA ALA A 216 14.57 -4.99 -18.10
C ALA A 216 14.09 -4.42 -16.75
N SER A 217 13.75 -5.31 -15.82
CA SER A 217 13.16 -4.95 -14.52
C SER A 217 14.14 -5.08 -13.36
N VAL A 218 15.45 -5.07 -13.63
CA VAL A 218 16.52 -5.04 -12.61
C VAL A 218 16.27 -3.92 -11.60
N GLY A 219 16.24 -4.29 -10.33
CA GLY A 219 15.91 -3.42 -9.22
C GLY A 219 15.78 -4.21 -7.91
N GLY A 220 15.01 -3.66 -6.98
CA GLY A 220 14.81 -4.27 -5.67
C GLY A 220 15.88 -3.90 -4.64
N SER A 221 15.72 -4.44 -3.44
CA SER A 221 16.61 -4.14 -2.31
C SER A 221 18.03 -4.69 -2.50
N GLY A 222 19.04 -4.05 -1.90
CA GLY A 222 20.42 -4.50 -1.92
C GLY A 222 20.72 -5.66 -0.95
N SER A 223 19.80 -5.98 -0.03
CA SER A 223 19.96 -7.06 0.96
C SER A 223 18.64 -7.48 1.58
N PHE A 224 18.63 -8.63 2.27
CA PHE A 224 17.50 -9.07 3.08
C PHE A 224 17.08 -8.04 4.14
N ASN A 225 18.03 -7.40 4.83
CA ASN A 225 17.71 -6.42 5.87
C ASN A 225 17.02 -5.17 5.30
N GLN A 226 17.44 -4.73 4.12
CA GLN A 226 16.79 -3.61 3.45
C GLN A 226 15.37 -4.00 2.98
N TYR A 227 15.20 -5.21 2.44
CA TYR A 227 13.87 -5.76 2.12
C TYR A 227 12.94 -5.76 3.33
N LYS A 228 13.43 -6.26 4.48
CA LYS A 228 12.67 -6.25 5.75
C LYS A 228 12.25 -4.83 6.13
N GLY A 229 13.15 -3.86 6.01
CA GLY A 229 12.85 -2.45 6.29
C GLY A 229 11.70 -1.90 5.43
N TYR A 230 11.66 -2.23 4.13
CA TYR A 230 10.55 -1.86 3.27
C TYR A 230 9.24 -2.53 3.69
N VAL A 231 9.26 -3.85 3.91
CA VAL A 231 8.09 -4.61 4.37
C VAL A 231 7.56 -4.06 5.70
N ASP A 232 8.43 -3.80 6.67
CA ASP A 232 8.05 -3.29 7.99
C ASP A 232 7.44 -1.88 7.90
N LYS A 233 8.00 -1.00 7.06
CA LYS A 233 7.45 0.34 6.83
C LYS A 233 6.04 0.28 6.22
N ILE A 234 5.83 -0.58 5.22
CA ILE A 234 4.51 -0.77 4.60
C ILE A 234 3.53 -1.40 5.60
N TYR A 235 3.95 -2.43 6.33
CA TYR A 235 3.15 -3.11 7.37
C TYR A 235 2.68 -2.12 8.45
N ASN A 236 3.61 -1.33 9.00
CA ASN A 236 3.31 -0.32 10.01
C ASN A 236 2.41 0.79 9.48
N THR A 237 2.55 1.15 8.20
CA THR A 237 1.65 2.10 7.55
C THR A 237 0.23 1.54 7.47
N ILE A 238 0.05 0.31 6.96
CA ILE A 238 -1.29 -0.31 6.84
C ILE A 238 -1.97 -0.47 8.21
N ASN A 239 -1.22 -0.70 9.30
CA ASN A 239 -1.77 -0.76 10.66
C ASN A 239 -2.42 0.56 11.13
N GLN A 240 -2.04 1.70 10.54
CA GLN A 240 -2.67 3.00 10.82
C GLN A 240 -4.02 3.16 10.13
N TYR A 241 -4.39 2.25 9.21
CA TYR A 241 -5.63 2.28 8.45
C TYR A 241 -6.48 1.01 8.70
N PRO A 242 -6.93 0.75 9.93
CA PRO A 242 -7.62 -0.49 10.30
C PRO A 242 -8.96 -0.71 9.58
N ASN A 243 -9.54 0.37 9.02
CA ASN A 243 -10.81 0.32 8.28
C ASN A 243 -10.64 0.19 6.76
N SER A 244 -9.42 0.35 6.23
CA SER A 244 -9.16 0.13 4.81
C SER A 244 -9.19 -1.35 4.48
N ARG A 245 -9.48 -1.70 3.22
CA ARG A 245 -9.34 -3.07 2.72
C ARG A 245 -8.16 -3.13 1.79
N VAL A 246 -7.17 -3.97 2.11
CA VAL A 246 -5.94 -4.07 1.33
C VAL A 246 -5.80 -5.47 0.76
N VAL A 247 -5.55 -5.56 -0.54
CA VAL A 247 -5.01 -6.75 -1.18
C VAL A 247 -3.52 -6.53 -1.41
N MET A 248 -2.69 -7.49 -1.00
CA MET A 248 -1.25 -7.44 -1.20
C MET A 248 -0.80 -8.62 -2.06
N ILE A 249 -0.31 -8.33 -3.26
CA ILE A 249 0.28 -9.30 -4.18
C ILE A 249 1.78 -9.34 -3.94
N ILE A 250 2.34 -10.53 -3.73
CA ILE A 250 3.74 -10.70 -3.29
C ILE A 250 4.62 -11.14 -4.44
N GLU A 251 5.55 -10.26 -4.80
CA GLU A 251 6.77 -10.49 -5.57
C GLU A 251 6.58 -11.33 -6.85
N PRO A 252 5.91 -10.77 -7.87
CA PRO A 252 5.83 -11.37 -9.21
C PRO A 252 7.16 -11.94 -9.70
N ASP A 253 7.09 -12.99 -10.51
CA ASP A 253 8.22 -13.73 -11.12
C ASP A 253 9.10 -14.53 -10.16
N THR A 254 9.06 -14.26 -8.85
CA THR A 254 9.97 -14.90 -7.88
C THR A 254 9.75 -16.41 -7.82
N ILE A 255 8.51 -16.88 -7.70
CA ILE A 255 8.21 -18.32 -7.67
C ILE A 255 8.56 -18.97 -9.02
N GLY A 256 8.28 -18.30 -10.14
CA GLY A 256 8.65 -18.79 -11.48
C GLY A 256 10.16 -19.06 -11.62
N ASN A 257 10.96 -18.10 -11.16
CA ASN A 257 12.42 -18.21 -11.14
C ASN A 257 12.91 -19.29 -10.17
N LEU A 258 12.33 -19.39 -8.96
CA LEU A 258 12.68 -20.44 -7.99
C LEU A 258 12.42 -21.86 -8.53
N VAL A 259 11.38 -22.04 -9.35
CA VAL A 259 11.02 -23.33 -9.95
C VAL A 259 11.95 -23.68 -11.12
N THR A 260 12.19 -22.74 -12.03
CA THR A 260 12.72 -23.04 -13.37
C THR A 260 14.11 -22.49 -13.66
N ALA A 261 14.55 -21.43 -12.98
CA ALA A 261 15.79 -20.76 -13.34
C ALA A 261 17.00 -21.64 -13.03
N ASN A 262 17.84 -21.85 -14.03
CA ASN A 262 19.02 -22.70 -13.96
C ASN A 262 20.34 -21.93 -14.11
N ASN A 263 20.30 -20.59 -14.10
CA ASN A 263 21.49 -19.75 -14.13
C ASN A 263 22.08 -19.56 -12.71
N ASP A 264 23.37 -19.23 -12.63
CA ASP A 264 24.07 -19.09 -11.35
C ASP A 264 23.52 -17.93 -10.50
N ASN A 265 23.13 -16.83 -11.14
CA ASN A 265 22.58 -15.66 -10.46
C ASN A 265 21.34 -16.03 -9.64
N CYS A 266 20.39 -16.72 -10.26
CA CYS A 266 19.18 -17.20 -9.60
C CYS A 266 19.48 -18.30 -8.57
N ARG A 267 20.45 -19.20 -8.82
CA ARG A 267 20.85 -20.24 -7.85
C ARG A 267 21.36 -19.63 -6.55
N ASN A 268 22.20 -18.60 -6.63
CA ASN A 268 22.85 -18.00 -5.47
C ASN A 268 21.89 -17.21 -4.58
N VAL A 269 20.73 -16.81 -5.11
CA VAL A 269 19.75 -15.99 -4.38
C VAL A 269 18.48 -16.75 -4.00
N ARG A 270 18.37 -18.07 -4.29
CA ARG A 270 17.15 -18.85 -4.03
C ARG A 270 16.73 -18.81 -2.57
N ASP A 271 17.67 -19.05 -1.65
CA ASP A 271 17.36 -19.08 -0.22
C ASP A 271 17.01 -17.69 0.30
N LEU A 272 17.70 -16.66 -0.20
CA LEU A 272 17.37 -15.26 0.07
C LEU A 272 15.95 -14.92 -0.38
N HIS A 273 15.56 -15.32 -1.59
CA HIS A 273 14.23 -15.07 -2.14
C HIS A 273 13.14 -15.78 -1.34
N LYS A 274 13.33 -17.06 -0.99
CA LYS A 274 12.41 -17.77 -0.09
C LYS A 274 12.26 -17.07 1.26
N GLN A 275 13.36 -16.60 1.86
CA GLN A 275 13.32 -15.83 3.11
C GLN A 275 12.55 -14.51 2.95
N CYS A 276 12.72 -13.80 1.84
CA CYS A 276 11.96 -12.58 1.53
C CYS A 276 10.46 -12.85 1.42
N LEU A 277 10.06 -13.88 0.67
CA LEU A 277 8.66 -14.28 0.52
C LEU A 277 8.05 -14.66 1.87
N SER A 278 8.73 -15.51 2.65
CA SER A 278 8.28 -15.91 3.98
C SER A 278 8.16 -14.72 4.93
N TYR A 279 9.10 -13.76 4.89
CA TYR A 279 9.04 -12.57 5.73
C TYR A 279 7.84 -11.68 5.39
N ALA A 280 7.62 -11.38 4.11
CA ALA A 280 6.48 -10.57 3.69
C ALA A 280 5.15 -11.21 4.09
N ILE A 281 4.99 -12.53 3.88
CA ILE A 281 3.78 -13.26 4.29
C ILE A 281 3.63 -13.26 5.82
N SER A 282 4.71 -13.43 6.58
CA SER A 282 4.68 -13.41 8.05
C SER A 282 4.20 -12.08 8.63
N LYS A 283 4.31 -10.99 7.87
CA LYS A 283 3.85 -9.66 8.25
C LYS A 283 2.44 -9.42 7.72
N PHE A 284 2.30 -9.25 6.41
CA PHE A 284 1.02 -8.89 5.80
C PHE A 284 -0.07 -9.94 6.03
N GLY A 285 0.29 -11.23 6.09
CA GLY A 285 -0.64 -12.33 6.32
C GLY A 285 -1.19 -12.40 7.75
N THR A 286 -0.78 -11.51 8.65
CA THR A 286 -1.31 -11.40 10.03
C THR A 286 -2.26 -10.23 10.23
N GLN A 287 -2.32 -9.30 9.26
CA GLN A 287 -3.15 -8.10 9.36
C GLN A 287 -4.60 -8.43 8.97
N SER A 288 -5.55 -8.13 9.86
CA SER A 288 -6.97 -8.45 9.64
C SER A 288 -7.58 -7.72 8.45
N ASN A 289 -7.05 -6.53 8.14
CA ASN A 289 -7.41 -5.66 7.03
C ASN A 289 -6.60 -5.92 5.74
N VAL A 290 -5.81 -7.01 5.68
CA VAL A 290 -5.04 -7.40 4.49
C VAL A 290 -5.44 -8.80 4.00
N ARG A 291 -5.49 -9.00 2.69
CA ARG A 291 -5.56 -10.32 2.05
C ARG A 291 -4.37 -10.50 1.11
N VAL A 292 -3.56 -11.52 1.39
CA VAL A 292 -2.29 -11.75 0.68
C VAL A 292 -2.47 -12.78 -0.42
N TYR A 293 -2.00 -12.46 -1.63
CA TYR A 293 -1.88 -13.39 -2.75
C TYR A 293 -0.41 -13.52 -3.12
N LEU A 294 0.12 -14.74 -3.07
CA LEU A 294 1.49 -15.02 -3.50
C LEU A 294 1.51 -15.22 -5.02
N ASP A 295 2.41 -14.55 -5.73
CA ASP A 295 2.51 -14.76 -7.17
C ASP A 295 3.08 -16.13 -7.53
N ALA A 296 2.47 -16.79 -8.52
CA ALA A 296 2.93 -18.06 -9.05
C ALA A 296 2.99 -18.04 -10.59
N ALA A 297 3.51 -16.95 -11.16
CA ALA A 297 3.73 -16.79 -12.61
C ALA A 297 2.46 -17.06 -13.44
N HIS A 298 2.52 -17.94 -14.45
CA HIS A 298 1.39 -18.26 -15.31
C HIS A 298 1.45 -19.70 -15.83
N GLY A 299 0.37 -20.16 -16.44
CA GLY A 299 0.17 -21.54 -16.88
C GLY A 299 1.20 -22.01 -17.90
N ALA A 300 1.50 -21.21 -18.93
CA ALA A 300 2.54 -21.57 -19.90
C ALA A 300 3.96 -21.69 -19.30
N TRP A 301 4.22 -21.11 -18.12
CA TRP A 301 5.49 -21.25 -17.42
C TRP A 301 5.48 -22.44 -16.45
N LEU A 302 4.48 -22.51 -15.56
CA LEU A 302 4.54 -23.38 -14.39
C LEU A 302 3.51 -24.52 -14.37
N ASN A 303 2.58 -24.61 -15.33
CA ASN A 303 1.55 -25.65 -15.28
C ASN A 303 2.13 -27.07 -15.34
N GLN A 304 3.21 -27.29 -16.12
CA GLN A 304 3.91 -28.57 -16.17
C GLN A 304 4.77 -28.84 -14.92
N PHE A 305 5.00 -27.82 -14.08
CA PHE A 305 5.78 -27.87 -12.85
C PHE A 305 4.91 -27.66 -11.60
N ALA A 306 3.61 -27.95 -11.67
CA ALA A 306 2.66 -27.67 -10.59
C ALA A 306 3.07 -28.30 -9.25
N ASP A 307 3.52 -29.56 -9.25
CA ASP A 307 3.97 -30.24 -8.03
C ASP A 307 5.21 -29.58 -7.41
N ARG A 308 6.18 -29.19 -8.25
CA ARG A 308 7.38 -28.48 -7.79
C ARG A 308 7.06 -27.09 -7.27
N THR A 309 6.13 -26.39 -7.93
CA THR A 309 5.64 -25.08 -7.53
C THR A 309 4.96 -25.18 -6.15
N ALA A 310 4.09 -26.17 -5.96
CA ALA A 310 3.41 -26.43 -4.69
C ALA A 310 4.38 -26.75 -3.55
N GLN A 311 5.46 -27.50 -3.82
CA GLN A 311 6.51 -27.78 -2.83
C GLN A 311 7.19 -26.50 -2.34
N ILE A 312 7.57 -25.61 -3.26
CA ILE A 312 8.23 -24.33 -2.93
C ILE A 312 7.27 -23.42 -2.16
N ILE A 313 6.00 -23.31 -2.58
CA ILE A 313 4.99 -22.53 -1.85
C ILE A 313 4.81 -23.07 -0.43
N LYS A 314 4.73 -24.39 -0.25
CA LYS A 314 4.64 -25.01 1.09
C LYS A 314 5.87 -24.70 1.95
N GLU A 315 7.06 -24.76 1.38
CA GLU A 315 8.30 -24.40 2.09
C GLU A 315 8.28 -22.94 2.56
N VAL A 316 7.88 -22.02 1.69
CA VAL A 316 7.73 -20.59 2.01
C VAL A 316 6.71 -20.39 3.14
N LEU A 317 5.57 -21.09 3.09
CA LEU A 317 4.51 -21.01 4.10
C LEU A 317 4.94 -21.57 5.46
N ASN A 318 5.66 -22.69 5.48
CA ASN A 318 6.18 -23.28 6.72
C ASN A 318 7.10 -22.31 7.47
N ASN A 319 7.78 -21.42 6.73
CA ASN A 319 8.70 -20.43 7.28
C ASN A 319 8.04 -19.05 7.51
N ALA A 320 6.74 -18.89 7.21
CA ALA A 320 6.02 -17.62 7.33
C ALA A 320 5.39 -17.39 8.72
N GLY A 321 5.70 -18.23 9.71
CA GLY A 321 5.15 -18.11 11.07
C GLY A 321 3.62 -18.17 11.07
N ASN A 322 2.96 -17.16 11.65
CA ASN A 322 1.49 -17.06 11.73
C ASN A 322 0.85 -16.43 10.48
N GLY A 323 1.64 -16.01 9.50
CA GLY A 323 1.14 -15.39 8.28
C GLY A 323 0.31 -16.36 7.44
N LYS A 324 -0.84 -15.90 6.94
CA LYS A 324 -1.72 -16.67 6.07
C LYS A 324 -1.85 -16.04 4.70
N LEU A 325 -1.94 -16.87 3.68
CA LEU A 325 -2.38 -16.46 2.35
C LEU A 325 -3.89 -16.54 2.25
N ARG A 326 -4.49 -15.59 1.53
CA ARG A 326 -5.82 -15.78 0.93
C ARG A 326 -5.69 -16.68 -0.31
N GLY A 327 -4.65 -16.48 -1.10
CA GLY A 327 -4.56 -17.15 -2.39
C GLY A 327 -3.26 -16.97 -3.14
N ILE A 328 -3.37 -17.18 -4.45
CA ILE A 328 -2.29 -17.11 -5.44
C ILE A 328 -2.67 -16.11 -6.53
N SER A 329 -1.73 -15.28 -6.99
CA SER A 329 -1.89 -14.48 -8.21
C SER A 329 -1.21 -15.16 -9.40
N THR A 330 -1.79 -14.99 -10.58
CA THR A 330 -1.28 -15.57 -11.82
C THR A 330 -1.46 -14.62 -13.00
N ASN A 331 -0.75 -14.90 -14.09
CA ASN A 331 -0.75 -14.13 -15.33
C ASN A 331 -0.25 -12.69 -15.18
N VAL A 332 0.33 -12.33 -14.04
CA VAL A 332 0.83 -10.96 -13.78
C VAL A 332 1.80 -10.57 -14.89
N SER A 333 1.52 -9.42 -15.52
CA SER A 333 2.30 -8.91 -16.66
C SER A 333 2.35 -9.85 -17.87
N ASN A 334 1.42 -10.81 -18.01
CA ASN A 334 1.40 -11.78 -19.09
C ASN A 334 0.10 -11.74 -19.90
N TYR A 335 -0.04 -12.68 -20.84
CA TYR A 335 -1.02 -12.63 -21.93
C TYR A 335 -1.86 -13.91 -22.07
N GLN A 336 -1.82 -14.81 -21.09
CA GLN A 336 -2.54 -16.08 -21.14
C GLN A 336 -4.06 -15.84 -21.04
N SER A 337 -4.86 -16.66 -21.72
CA SER A 337 -6.32 -16.60 -21.59
C SER A 337 -6.75 -17.02 -20.18
N ILE A 338 -7.86 -16.44 -19.71
CA ILE A 338 -8.49 -16.81 -18.43
C ILE A 338 -8.74 -18.33 -18.35
N GLN A 339 -9.12 -18.95 -19.47
CA GLN A 339 -9.44 -20.38 -19.48
C GLN A 339 -8.21 -21.27 -19.32
N SER A 340 -7.07 -20.92 -19.95
CA SER A 340 -5.79 -21.61 -19.76
C SER A 340 -5.27 -21.41 -18.34
N GLU A 341 -5.33 -20.19 -17.82
CA GLU A 341 -4.94 -19.89 -16.44
C GLU A 341 -5.80 -20.63 -15.43
N TYR A 342 -7.12 -20.73 -15.63
CA TYR A 342 -7.99 -21.47 -14.72
C TYR A 342 -7.65 -22.97 -14.67
N ARG A 343 -7.22 -23.56 -15.80
CA ARG A 343 -6.70 -24.94 -15.80
C ARG A 343 -5.42 -25.06 -14.99
N TYR A 344 -4.55 -24.07 -15.07
CA TYR A 344 -3.37 -23.99 -14.21
C TYR A 344 -3.75 -23.86 -12.73
N HIS A 345 -4.73 -23.01 -12.38
CA HIS A 345 -5.24 -22.89 -11.00
C HIS A 345 -5.73 -24.22 -10.46
N GLN A 346 -6.51 -24.97 -11.24
CA GLN A 346 -6.99 -26.30 -10.85
C GLN A 346 -5.84 -27.27 -10.60
N ASN A 347 -4.83 -27.27 -11.47
CA ASN A 347 -3.69 -28.17 -11.36
C ASN A 347 -2.82 -27.83 -10.12
N LEU A 348 -2.48 -26.55 -9.95
CA LEU A 348 -1.70 -26.08 -8.80
C LEU A 348 -2.46 -26.27 -7.49
N ASN A 349 -3.77 -26.01 -7.45
CA ASN A 349 -4.59 -26.22 -6.27
C ASN A 349 -4.57 -27.68 -5.83
N ARG A 350 -4.74 -28.62 -6.76
CA ARG A 350 -4.63 -30.05 -6.48
C ARG A 350 -3.26 -30.44 -5.92
N ALA A 351 -2.18 -29.92 -6.51
CA ALA A 351 -0.82 -30.16 -6.03
C ALA A 351 -0.61 -29.62 -4.60
N LEU A 352 -1.12 -28.43 -4.30
CA LEU A 352 -1.08 -27.82 -2.96
C LEU A 352 -1.90 -28.63 -1.94
N GLU A 353 -3.10 -29.07 -2.31
CA GLU A 353 -3.98 -29.87 -1.43
C GLU A 353 -3.37 -31.24 -1.10
N ASN A 354 -2.67 -31.86 -2.05
CA ASN A 354 -1.89 -33.09 -1.84
C ASN A 354 -0.78 -32.90 -0.81
N LEU A 355 -0.26 -31.67 -0.67
CA LEU A 355 0.74 -31.30 0.32
C LEU A 355 0.13 -30.77 1.62
N GLY A 356 -1.20 -30.73 1.75
CA GLY A 356 -1.90 -30.24 2.93
C GLY A 356 -2.14 -28.73 2.97
N VAL A 357 -1.77 -27.99 1.92
CA VAL A 357 -2.09 -26.57 1.76
C VAL A 357 -3.47 -26.46 1.13
N ARG A 358 -4.48 -26.06 1.90
CA ARG A 358 -5.90 -26.10 1.49
C ARG A 358 -6.56 -24.73 1.52
N GLY A 359 -7.64 -24.58 0.77
CA GLY A 359 -8.54 -23.43 0.86
C GLY A 359 -8.03 -22.15 0.22
N LEU A 360 -6.92 -22.22 -0.53
CA LEU A 360 -6.43 -21.07 -1.28
C LEU A 360 -7.36 -20.74 -2.45
N LYS A 361 -7.43 -19.44 -2.74
CA LYS A 361 -8.14 -18.90 -3.91
C LYS A 361 -7.16 -18.32 -4.92
N TYR A 362 -7.66 -17.89 -6.07
CA TYR A 362 -6.84 -17.40 -7.16
C TYR A 362 -7.33 -16.04 -7.64
N ILE A 363 -6.40 -15.19 -8.06
CA ILE A 363 -6.68 -14.04 -8.91
C ILE A 363 -5.87 -14.16 -10.19
N VAL A 364 -6.40 -13.62 -11.28
CA VAL A 364 -5.75 -13.64 -12.59
C VAL A 364 -5.65 -12.23 -13.13
N ASP A 365 -4.46 -11.87 -13.61
CA ASP A 365 -4.26 -10.61 -14.32
C ASP A 365 -4.99 -10.66 -15.68
N THR A 366 -5.86 -9.69 -15.91
CA THR A 366 -6.61 -9.52 -17.16
C THR A 366 -6.28 -8.21 -17.87
N SER A 367 -5.22 -7.53 -17.47
CA SER A 367 -4.82 -6.23 -18.02
C SER A 367 -4.54 -6.28 -19.53
N ARG A 368 -3.97 -7.37 -20.05
CA ARG A 368 -3.45 -7.45 -21.42
C ARG A 368 -3.79 -8.72 -22.19
N ASN A 369 -4.72 -9.54 -21.70
CA ASN A 369 -5.06 -10.84 -22.28
C ASN A 369 -6.41 -10.88 -23.04
N GLY A 370 -6.93 -9.74 -23.49
CA GLY A 370 -8.20 -9.70 -24.22
C GLY A 370 -8.08 -10.24 -25.66
N ALA A 371 -6.97 -9.92 -26.32
CA ALA A 371 -6.68 -10.41 -27.66
C ALA A 371 -6.19 -11.85 -27.63
N ASN A 372 -6.54 -12.65 -28.64
CA ASN A 372 -6.06 -14.03 -28.78
C ASN A 372 -4.61 -14.05 -29.29
N VAL A 373 -3.67 -13.77 -28.39
CA VAL A 373 -2.22 -13.78 -28.65
C VAL A 373 -1.50 -14.95 -27.99
N GLU A 374 -2.19 -15.74 -27.17
CA GLU A 374 -1.61 -16.83 -26.35
C GLU A 374 -0.77 -17.81 -27.17
N GLY A 375 -1.26 -18.25 -28.33
CA GLY A 375 -0.52 -19.18 -29.19
C GLY A 375 0.79 -18.60 -29.74
N ALA A 376 0.76 -17.32 -30.16
CA ALA A 376 1.95 -16.64 -30.66
C ALA A 376 2.95 -16.36 -29.54
N PHE A 377 2.46 -15.91 -28.38
CA PHE A 377 3.26 -15.69 -27.18
C PHE A 377 3.94 -16.99 -26.71
N ASN A 378 3.20 -18.10 -26.64
CA ASN A 378 3.74 -19.39 -26.21
C ASN A 378 4.80 -19.94 -27.18
N ALA A 379 4.72 -19.58 -28.46
CA ALA A 379 5.71 -20.00 -29.46
C ALA A 379 7.02 -19.22 -29.36
N SER A 380 6.98 -17.93 -29.00
CA SER A 380 8.18 -17.08 -28.95
C SER A 380 8.75 -16.89 -27.54
N GLY A 381 7.91 -16.96 -26.51
CA GLY A 381 8.26 -16.58 -25.14
C GLY A 381 8.57 -15.10 -24.98
N THR A 382 8.15 -14.23 -25.92
CA THR A 382 8.38 -12.78 -25.83
C THR A 382 7.44 -12.17 -24.80
N TRP A 383 7.92 -11.96 -23.57
CA TRP A 383 7.14 -11.32 -22.50
C TRP A 383 7.11 -9.80 -22.60
N CYS A 384 8.07 -9.19 -23.30
CA CYS A 384 8.23 -7.74 -23.31
C CYS A 384 7.36 -7.08 -24.40
N ASN A 385 6.43 -6.20 -24.01
CA ASN A 385 5.61 -5.35 -24.89
C ASN A 385 5.00 -6.12 -26.08
N PHE A 386 4.40 -7.29 -25.83
CA PHE A 386 3.96 -8.20 -26.89
C PHE A 386 2.97 -7.54 -27.86
N LYS A 387 3.30 -7.53 -29.16
CA LYS A 387 2.46 -6.96 -30.22
C LYS A 387 1.15 -7.73 -30.35
N GLY A 388 0.07 -6.99 -30.59
CA GLY A 388 -1.27 -7.56 -30.77
C GLY A 388 -2.02 -7.82 -29.46
N ALA A 389 -1.41 -7.62 -28.30
CA ALA A 389 -2.11 -7.67 -27.02
C ALA A 389 -3.30 -6.68 -26.99
N GLY A 390 -4.25 -6.95 -26.10
CA GLY A 390 -5.49 -6.17 -25.95
C GLY A 390 -5.97 -6.14 -24.51
N LEU A 391 -6.64 -5.05 -24.11
CA LEU A 391 -7.23 -4.95 -22.77
C LEU A 391 -8.24 -6.10 -22.57
N GLY A 392 -8.09 -6.88 -21.50
CA GLY A 392 -8.95 -8.02 -21.20
C GLY A 392 -10.18 -7.66 -20.38
N GLU A 393 -10.79 -8.69 -19.80
CA GLU A 393 -11.92 -8.54 -18.87
C GLU A 393 -11.62 -7.50 -17.78
N ARG A 394 -12.64 -6.70 -17.44
CA ARG A 394 -12.48 -5.66 -16.41
C ARG A 394 -12.35 -6.30 -15.02
N PRO A 395 -11.66 -5.64 -14.08
CA PRO A 395 -11.59 -6.10 -12.70
C PRO A 395 -12.98 -6.38 -12.11
N LYS A 396 -13.16 -7.58 -11.56
CA LYS A 396 -14.44 -8.05 -11.04
C LYS A 396 -14.22 -9.16 -10.02
N GLY A 397 -14.77 -9.00 -8.82
CA GLY A 397 -14.83 -10.05 -7.80
C GLY A 397 -15.86 -11.14 -8.16
N ASN A 398 -15.55 -12.39 -7.83
CA ASN A 398 -16.31 -13.60 -8.12
C ASN A 398 -16.90 -13.59 -9.54
N PRO A 399 -16.07 -13.50 -10.59
CA PRO A 399 -16.56 -13.25 -11.93
C PRO A 399 -17.42 -14.39 -12.48
N ASN A 400 -17.15 -15.63 -12.07
CA ASN A 400 -17.86 -16.83 -12.48
C ASN A 400 -17.84 -17.93 -11.38
N PRO A 401 -18.59 -17.78 -10.28
CA PRO A 401 -18.51 -18.69 -9.13
C PRO A 401 -18.99 -20.12 -9.43
N SER A 402 -19.90 -20.29 -10.41
CA SER A 402 -20.44 -21.60 -10.76
C SER A 402 -19.46 -22.46 -11.56
N SER A 403 -18.73 -21.87 -12.52
CA SER A 403 -17.78 -22.60 -13.36
C SER A 403 -16.33 -22.44 -12.92
N MET A 404 -16.01 -21.36 -12.19
CA MET A 404 -14.66 -21.04 -11.72
C MET A 404 -14.62 -20.78 -10.19
N PRO A 405 -15.05 -21.72 -9.32
CA PRO A 405 -15.16 -21.50 -7.87
C PRO A 405 -13.83 -21.25 -7.14
N LEU A 406 -12.68 -21.54 -7.76
CA LEU A 406 -11.36 -21.22 -7.21
C LEU A 406 -10.97 -19.74 -7.43
N LEU A 407 -11.63 -19.06 -8.36
CA LEU A 407 -11.25 -17.72 -8.81
C LEU A 407 -12.00 -16.64 -8.03
N ASP A 408 -11.25 -15.88 -7.21
CA ASP A 408 -11.76 -14.75 -6.46
C ASP A 408 -11.99 -13.53 -7.34
N ALA A 409 -11.14 -13.27 -8.33
CA ALA A 409 -11.26 -12.06 -9.16
C ALA A 409 -10.51 -12.14 -10.50
N TYR A 410 -11.05 -11.39 -11.47
CA TYR A 410 -10.24 -10.75 -12.50
C TYR A 410 -9.68 -9.45 -11.92
N MET A 411 -8.41 -9.14 -12.20
CA MET A 411 -7.80 -7.90 -11.76
C MET A 411 -6.83 -7.38 -12.81
N TRP A 412 -6.71 -6.07 -12.99
CA TRP A 412 -5.62 -5.48 -13.76
C TRP A 412 -4.43 -5.25 -12.84
N ILE A 413 -3.47 -6.18 -12.88
CA ILE A 413 -2.32 -6.17 -11.96
C ILE A 413 -1.19 -5.39 -12.60
N LYS A 414 -0.69 -5.81 -13.77
CA LYS A 414 0.18 -4.94 -14.60
C LYS A 414 -0.62 -3.72 -15.05
N THR A 415 -0.03 -2.53 -14.90
CA THR A 415 -0.62 -1.29 -15.42
C THR A 415 -0.64 -1.34 -16.96
N PRO A 416 -1.82 -1.41 -17.60
CA PRO A 416 -1.88 -1.52 -19.05
C PRO A 416 -1.50 -0.18 -19.70
N GLY A 417 -0.39 -0.18 -20.43
CA GLY A 417 0.18 1.00 -21.06
C GLY A 417 1.54 1.39 -20.49
N GLU A 418 1.92 0.93 -19.30
CA GLU A 418 3.32 0.98 -18.88
C GLU A 418 4.17 -0.04 -19.65
N ALA A 419 5.35 0.37 -20.11
CA ALA A 419 6.30 -0.50 -20.77
C ALA A 419 6.78 -1.63 -19.85
N ASP A 420 7.06 -2.79 -20.43
CA ASP A 420 7.73 -3.91 -19.73
C ASP A 420 9.25 -3.74 -19.71
N GLY A 421 9.81 -3.02 -20.68
CA GLY A 421 11.23 -2.81 -20.86
C GLY A 421 11.54 -2.15 -22.21
N SER A 422 12.75 -1.65 -22.35
CA SER A 422 13.25 -1.08 -23.61
C SER A 422 14.18 -2.05 -24.33
N SER A 423 14.31 -1.91 -25.64
CA SER A 423 15.36 -2.55 -26.44
C SER A 423 16.62 -1.70 -26.56
N GLN A 424 16.64 -0.51 -25.96
CA GLN A 424 17.71 0.48 -26.03
C GLN A 424 18.04 1.04 -24.64
N GLY A 425 19.23 1.63 -24.49
CA GLY A 425 19.66 2.25 -23.23
C GLY A 425 20.28 1.28 -22.22
N SER A 426 20.61 1.80 -21.03
CA SER A 426 21.35 1.05 -20.00
C SER A 426 20.54 -0.05 -19.30
N ARG A 427 19.22 -0.06 -19.48
CA ARG A 427 18.29 -1.07 -18.95
C ARG A 427 17.68 -1.94 -20.05
N ALA A 428 18.30 -1.95 -21.23
CA ALA A 428 17.81 -2.71 -22.37
C ALA A 428 17.79 -4.22 -22.10
N ASP A 429 16.73 -4.89 -22.53
CA ASP A 429 16.66 -6.35 -22.58
C ASP A 429 16.54 -6.83 -24.03
N PRO A 430 17.37 -7.80 -24.48
CA PRO A 430 17.29 -8.34 -25.83
C PRO A 430 15.91 -8.92 -26.21
N VAL A 431 15.13 -9.40 -25.24
CA VAL A 431 13.76 -9.89 -25.49
C VAL A 431 12.85 -8.76 -25.97
N CYS A 432 13.05 -7.53 -25.49
CA CYS A 432 12.32 -6.34 -25.95
C CYS A 432 12.70 -5.92 -27.37
N GLY A 433 13.83 -6.41 -27.91
CA GLY A 433 14.26 -6.16 -29.29
C GLY A 433 13.70 -7.15 -30.32
N ARG A 434 12.91 -8.14 -29.89
CA ARG A 434 12.37 -9.17 -30.79
C ARG A 434 11.27 -8.62 -31.70
N GLY A 435 11.07 -9.28 -32.86
CA GLY A 435 10.15 -8.83 -33.90
C GLY A 435 8.68 -8.73 -33.46
N ASP A 436 8.29 -9.54 -32.48
CA ASP A 436 6.96 -9.58 -31.86
C ASP A 436 6.84 -8.71 -30.60
N SER A 437 7.88 -7.94 -30.24
CA SER A 437 7.81 -6.89 -29.22
C SER A 437 7.58 -5.52 -29.89
N LEU A 438 6.67 -4.70 -29.34
CA LEU A 438 6.42 -3.35 -29.85
C LEU A 438 7.63 -2.46 -29.56
N GLN A 439 8.24 -1.97 -30.65
CA GLN A 439 9.48 -1.18 -30.60
C GLN A 439 9.20 0.28 -30.26
N GLY A 440 10.24 1.00 -29.83
CA GLY A 440 10.10 2.38 -29.33
C GLY A 440 9.63 2.46 -27.88
N ALA A 441 9.65 1.33 -27.16
CA ALA A 441 9.28 1.28 -25.76
C ALA A 441 10.27 2.07 -24.88
N PRO A 442 9.77 2.90 -23.95
CA PRO A 442 10.60 3.51 -22.91
C PRO A 442 11.05 2.46 -21.89
N ASP A 443 11.81 2.89 -20.88
CA ASP A 443 12.22 2.03 -19.76
C ASP A 443 11.01 1.46 -19.01
N ALA A 444 11.19 0.27 -18.43
CA ALA A 444 10.16 -0.45 -17.68
C ALA A 444 9.46 0.44 -16.64
N GLY A 445 8.13 0.39 -16.62
CA GLY A 445 7.27 1.22 -15.75
C GLY A 445 6.99 2.64 -16.28
N SER A 446 7.63 3.06 -17.36
CA SER A 446 7.30 4.33 -18.02
C SER A 446 6.10 4.16 -18.95
N TRP A 447 5.29 5.21 -19.09
CA TRP A 447 4.11 5.19 -19.96
C TRP A 447 4.48 5.07 -21.45
N PHE A 448 3.92 4.06 -22.11
CA PHE A 448 4.09 3.76 -23.53
C PHE A 448 2.77 3.99 -24.28
N HIS A 449 2.58 5.21 -24.77
CA HIS A 449 1.35 5.65 -25.43
C HIS A 449 0.91 4.73 -26.58
N ASP A 450 1.80 4.39 -27.50
CA ASP A 450 1.43 3.58 -28.67
C ASP A 450 1.00 2.16 -28.27
N TYR A 451 1.62 1.61 -27.23
CA TYR A 451 1.21 0.32 -26.68
C TYR A 451 -0.16 0.42 -26.00
N PHE A 452 -0.44 1.48 -25.24
CA PHE A 452 -1.77 1.74 -24.70
C PHE A 452 -2.84 1.84 -25.79
N VAL A 453 -2.55 2.55 -26.89
CA VAL A 453 -3.47 2.68 -28.03
C VAL A 453 -3.70 1.33 -28.71
N MET A 454 -2.66 0.50 -28.86
CA MET A 454 -2.80 -0.86 -29.36
C MET A 454 -3.70 -1.70 -28.45
N LEU A 455 -3.46 -1.68 -27.13
CA LEU A 455 -4.27 -2.41 -26.15
C LEU A 455 -5.74 -1.99 -26.23
N LEU A 456 -6.01 -0.69 -26.40
CA LEU A 456 -7.36 -0.12 -26.48
C LEU A 456 -8.11 -0.52 -27.75
N ASN A 457 -7.41 -0.56 -28.89
CA ASN A 457 -7.98 -1.04 -30.15
C ASN A 457 -8.34 -2.53 -30.10
N ASN A 458 -7.48 -3.32 -29.46
CA ASN A 458 -7.62 -4.77 -29.37
C ASN A 458 -8.40 -5.22 -28.13
N ALA A 459 -9.04 -4.29 -27.42
CA ALA A 459 -9.75 -4.57 -26.18
C ALA A 459 -10.90 -5.57 -26.41
N ASN A 460 -10.93 -6.61 -25.59
CA ASN A 460 -11.97 -7.63 -25.59
C ASN A 460 -12.26 -8.09 -24.15
N PRO A 461 -13.43 -7.75 -23.60
CA PRO A 461 -14.54 -7.02 -24.23
C PRO A 461 -14.20 -5.56 -24.60
N SER A 462 -14.84 -5.03 -25.65
CA SER A 462 -14.61 -3.64 -26.10
C SER A 462 -15.09 -2.59 -25.08
N PHE A 463 -14.47 -1.41 -25.10
CA PHE A 463 -14.88 -0.24 -24.30
C PHE A 463 -15.97 0.60 -24.95
#